data_AF-A0A7J8SPJ5-F1
#
_entry.id   AF-A0A7J8SPJ5-F1
#
_cell.length_a   1.000
_cell.length_b   1.000
_cell.length_c   1.000
_cell.angle_alpha   90.00
_cell.angle_beta   90.00
_cell.angle_gamma   90.00
#
_symmetry.space_group_name_H-M   'P 1'
#
loop_
_entity.id
_entity.type
_entity.pdbx_description
1 polymer ?
#
loop_
_entity_poly.entity_id
_entity_poly.type
_entity_poly.pdbx_seq_one_letter_code
_entity_poly.pdbx_strand_id
1 'polypeptide(L)'
;MNDLISSSFKKYTDLKEQAYLDEMEAGTESVNLDKFFEDVENVKEDMKGVERLYKALQEANEECKTAHNAKTMKQLRSRMDTDVEQVLKRVKIIKGKLEALEKSNAVSRNTPGCGPGSSADRTRTSVVSGLGKKLKDMMDNFQVLRAKMQSEYKETVERRYFTITGEKPDEDTIENLISSGESESFLQRAIQEQGRGQIMDTISEIQERHDAVKEIEKNLIELHQIFLDMAALVEAQGQQLNDIESHVAHASSFVRRGTEQLQEAREHQKNSRKWMCIAILAAIVLIIVILIPLLPTIITLIQKKKM
;
A
#
# COMPACT_ATOMS: atom_id res chain seq x y z
N MET A 1 -14.38 -3.65 11.59
CA MET A 1 -13.69 -3.01 10.44
C MET A 1 -12.39 -2.29 10.83
N ASN A 2 -12.14 -1.99 12.12
CA ASN A 2 -10.87 -1.40 12.60
C ASN A 2 -9.65 -2.33 12.56
N ASP A 3 -9.85 -3.66 12.52
CA ASP A 3 -8.74 -4.61 12.71
C ASP A 3 -7.82 -4.76 11.49
N LEU A 4 -8.35 -4.55 10.27
CA LEU A 4 -7.58 -4.60 9.02
C LEU A 4 -6.59 -3.41 8.89
N ILE A 5 -6.91 -2.30 9.57
CA ILE A 5 -6.11 -1.08 9.55
C ILE A 5 -4.96 -1.22 10.55
N SER A 6 -5.25 -1.68 11.78
CA SER A 6 -4.23 -1.88 12.82
C SER A 6 -3.15 -2.91 12.40
N SER A 7 -3.53 -3.99 11.72
CA SER A 7 -2.59 -5.02 11.28
C SER A 7 -1.58 -4.50 10.25
N SER A 8 -2.01 -3.60 9.36
CA SER A 8 -1.15 -3.02 8.33
C SER A 8 -0.16 -2.00 8.91
N PHE A 9 -0.58 -1.24 9.94
CA PHE A 9 0.30 -0.32 10.67
C PHE A 9 1.35 -1.06 11.51
N LYS A 10 0.98 -2.18 12.14
CA LYS A 10 1.90 -3.03 12.90
C LYS A 10 3.00 -3.63 12.00
N LYS A 11 2.62 -4.07 10.80
CA LYS A 11 3.57 -4.56 9.80
C LYS A 11 4.61 -3.51 9.36
N TYR A 12 4.27 -2.21 9.40
CA TYR A 12 5.19 -1.12 9.05
C TYR A 12 6.15 -0.75 10.18
N THR A 13 5.67 -0.70 11.43
CA THR A 13 6.57 -0.52 12.59
C THR A 13 7.60 -1.64 12.63
N ASP A 14 7.15 -2.87 12.34
CA ASP A 14 8.02 -4.03 12.25
C ASP A 14 9.02 -3.88 11.08
N LEU A 15 8.60 -3.42 9.90
CA LEU A 15 9.51 -3.17 8.77
C LEU A 15 10.54 -2.07 9.03
N LYS A 16 10.14 -0.99 9.71
CA LYS A 16 11.08 0.08 10.10
C LYS A 16 12.09 -0.44 11.11
N GLU A 17 11.64 -1.14 12.14
CA GLU A 17 12.50 -1.72 13.18
C GLU A 17 13.44 -2.79 12.62
N GLN A 18 12.94 -3.60 11.68
CA GLN A 18 13.71 -4.63 10.99
C GLN A 18 14.75 -4.02 10.02
N ALA A 19 14.43 -2.91 9.34
CA ALA A 19 15.42 -2.16 8.56
C ALA A 19 16.54 -1.57 9.45
N TYR A 20 16.20 -1.03 10.62
CA TYR A 20 17.19 -0.55 11.60
C TYR A 20 18.07 -1.67 12.17
N LEU A 21 17.51 -2.86 12.40
CA LEU A 21 18.26 -4.03 12.87
C LEU A 21 19.22 -4.58 11.80
N ASP A 22 18.75 -4.70 10.56
CA ASP A 22 19.59 -5.12 9.41
C ASP A 22 20.72 -4.10 9.14
N GLU A 23 20.48 -2.80 9.36
CA GLU A 23 21.49 -1.75 9.27
C GLU A 23 22.59 -1.88 10.33
N MET A 24 22.25 -2.36 11.54
CA MET A 24 23.21 -2.50 12.65
C MET A 24 24.14 -3.71 12.46
N GLU A 25 23.71 -4.74 11.74
CA GLU A 25 24.52 -5.94 11.47
C GLU A 25 25.47 -5.80 10.26
N ALA A 26 25.19 -4.89 9.30
CA ALA A 26 25.86 -4.89 7.99
C ALA A 26 27.10 -3.97 7.85
N GLY A 27 27.41 -3.08 8.80
CA GLY A 27 28.67 -2.33 8.86
C GLY A 27 29.08 -1.51 7.62
N THR A 28 28.15 -1.22 6.71
CA THR A 28 28.39 -0.47 5.45
C THR A 28 27.75 0.92 5.58
N GLU A 29 28.36 1.97 5.01
CA GLU A 29 27.82 3.36 5.03
C GLU A 29 26.31 3.35 4.76
N SER A 30 25.53 3.78 5.76
CA SER A 30 24.08 3.61 5.77
C SER A 30 23.42 4.50 4.73
N VAL A 31 22.51 3.89 3.97
CA VAL A 31 21.63 4.63 3.06
C VAL A 31 20.68 5.45 3.92
N ASN A 32 20.87 6.78 3.99
CA ASN A 32 19.97 7.64 4.76
C ASN A 32 18.57 7.64 4.13
N LEU A 33 17.58 7.08 4.84
CA LEU A 33 16.17 7.03 4.44
C LEU A 33 15.31 8.11 5.12
N ASP A 34 15.89 9.01 5.91
CA ASP A 34 15.14 9.95 6.75
C ASP A 34 14.20 10.82 5.91
N LYS A 35 14.74 11.44 4.85
CA LYS A 35 13.95 12.27 3.93
C LYS A 35 12.83 11.49 3.25
N PHE A 36 13.09 10.23 2.88
CA PHE A 36 12.07 9.37 2.27
C PHE A 36 10.92 9.10 3.24
N PHE A 37 11.24 8.79 4.49
CA PHE A 37 10.22 8.54 5.51
C PHE A 37 9.47 9.80 5.91
N GLU A 38 10.12 10.97 5.87
CA GLU A 38 9.45 12.27 6.02
C GLU A 38 8.42 12.49 4.90
N ASP A 39 8.81 12.28 3.63
CA ASP A 39 7.90 12.40 2.48
C ASP A 39 6.73 11.39 2.57
N VAL A 40 7.00 10.16 3.04
CA VAL A 40 5.98 9.13 3.30
C VAL A 40 5.01 9.56 4.40
N GLU A 41 5.48 10.14 5.50
CA GLU A 41 4.59 10.59 6.57
C GLU A 41 3.73 11.79 6.11
N ASN A 42 4.30 12.68 5.29
CA ASN A 42 3.54 13.75 4.66
C ASN A 42 2.41 13.22 3.76
N VAL A 43 2.63 12.14 3.02
CA VAL A 43 1.57 11.47 2.25
C VAL A 43 0.51 10.86 3.17
N LYS A 44 0.93 10.23 4.26
CA LYS A 44 0.02 9.60 5.23
C LYS A 44 -0.87 10.62 5.94
N GLU A 45 -0.34 11.78 6.28
CA GLU A 45 -1.14 12.86 6.87
C GLU A 45 -2.21 13.38 5.90
N ASP A 46 -1.88 13.52 4.62
CA ASP A 46 -2.88 13.88 3.60
C ASP A 46 -3.97 12.82 3.46
N MET A 47 -3.58 11.52 3.46
CA MET A 47 -4.53 10.40 3.46
C MET A 47 -5.46 10.42 4.68
N LYS A 48 -4.94 10.66 5.89
CA LYS A 48 -5.76 10.84 7.10
C LYS A 48 -6.74 12.01 6.93
N GLY A 49 -6.35 13.05 6.22
CA GLY A 49 -7.25 14.15 5.85
C GLY A 49 -8.41 13.70 4.96
N VAL A 50 -8.12 12.93 3.91
CA VAL A 50 -9.15 12.37 3.03
C VAL A 50 -10.07 11.40 3.79
N GLU A 51 -9.55 10.57 4.69
CA GLU A 51 -10.37 9.70 5.55
C GLU A 51 -11.33 10.49 6.44
N ARG A 52 -10.89 11.63 6.99
CA ARG A 52 -11.75 12.52 7.78
C ARG A 52 -12.87 13.14 6.94
N LEU A 53 -12.55 13.60 5.74
CA LEU A 53 -13.54 14.16 4.80
C LEU A 53 -14.54 13.09 4.35
N TYR A 54 -14.09 11.87 4.07
CA TYR A 54 -14.97 10.75 3.77
C TYR A 54 -16.00 10.50 4.88
N LYS A 55 -15.55 10.47 6.13
CA LYS A 55 -16.45 10.30 7.28
C LYS A 55 -17.41 11.47 7.43
N ALA A 56 -16.93 12.71 7.30
CA ALA A 56 -17.78 13.90 7.35
C ALA A 56 -18.86 13.90 6.26
N LEU A 57 -18.50 13.49 5.03
CA LEU A 57 -19.42 13.35 3.92
C LEU A 57 -20.46 12.26 4.18
N GLN A 58 -20.04 11.12 4.74
CA GLN A 58 -20.94 10.04 5.12
C GLN A 58 -21.94 10.49 6.20
N GLU A 59 -21.46 11.19 7.24
CA GLU A 59 -22.30 11.75 8.31
C GLU A 59 -23.31 12.75 7.74
N ALA A 60 -22.86 13.70 6.91
CA ALA A 60 -23.73 14.69 6.28
C ALA A 60 -24.81 14.04 5.37
N ASN A 61 -24.46 12.95 4.67
CA ASN A 61 -25.45 12.19 3.90
C ASN A 61 -26.51 11.51 4.78
N GLU A 62 -26.12 10.92 5.90
CA GLU A 62 -27.08 10.34 6.85
C GLU A 62 -27.97 11.44 7.49
N GLU A 63 -27.40 12.61 7.79
CA GLU A 63 -28.16 13.78 8.25
C GLU A 63 -29.19 14.23 7.19
N CYS A 64 -28.82 14.22 5.90
CA CYS A 64 -29.73 14.55 4.78
C CYS A 64 -30.96 13.64 4.69
N LYS A 65 -30.90 12.40 5.20
CA LYS A 65 -32.08 11.51 5.24
C LYS A 65 -33.11 11.96 6.26
N THR A 66 -32.65 12.51 7.37
CA THR A 66 -33.49 12.88 8.52
C THR A 66 -33.89 14.36 8.53
N ALA A 67 -33.25 15.17 7.69
CA ALA A 67 -33.59 16.58 7.54
C ALA A 67 -35.00 16.76 6.92
N HIS A 68 -35.82 17.59 7.57
CA HIS A 68 -37.21 17.85 7.16
C HIS A 68 -37.48 19.32 6.77
N ASN A 69 -36.43 20.12 6.60
CA ASN A 69 -36.59 21.51 6.18
C ASN A 69 -35.53 21.89 5.13
N ALA A 70 -35.92 22.78 4.22
CA ALA A 70 -35.10 23.20 3.09
C ALA A 70 -33.81 23.92 3.52
N LYS A 71 -33.83 24.67 4.62
CA LYS A 71 -32.65 25.40 5.12
C LYS A 71 -31.53 24.46 5.57
N THR A 72 -31.87 23.44 6.36
CA THR A 72 -30.93 22.40 6.81
C THR A 72 -30.45 21.57 5.64
N MET A 73 -31.34 21.21 4.71
CA MET A 73 -30.96 20.49 3.48
C MET A 73 -29.89 21.26 2.70
N LYS A 74 -30.13 22.55 2.47
CA LYS A 74 -29.19 23.43 1.75
C LYS A 74 -27.84 23.58 2.46
N GLN A 75 -27.84 23.65 3.78
CA GLN A 75 -26.61 23.71 4.57
C GLN A 75 -25.79 22.41 4.49
N LEU A 76 -26.46 21.26 4.65
CA LEU A 76 -25.82 19.95 4.52
C LEU A 76 -25.25 19.76 3.12
N ARG A 77 -26.02 20.11 2.10
CA ARG A 77 -25.61 20.09 0.71
C ARG A 77 -24.35 20.94 0.47
N SER A 78 -24.33 22.19 0.93
CA SER A 78 -23.14 23.06 0.80
C SER A 78 -21.92 22.49 1.51
N ARG A 79 -22.10 21.83 2.66
CA ARG A 79 -21.02 21.13 3.38
C ARG A 79 -20.50 19.94 2.57
N MET A 80 -21.40 19.12 2.04
CA MET A 80 -21.05 17.95 1.21
C MET A 80 -20.30 18.36 -0.05
N ASP A 81 -20.74 19.41 -0.74
CA ASP A 81 -20.05 19.97 -1.91
C ASP A 81 -18.61 20.39 -1.55
N THR A 82 -18.46 21.10 -0.42
CA THR A 82 -17.15 21.55 0.08
C THR A 82 -16.24 20.38 0.46
N ASP A 83 -16.79 19.32 1.07
CA ASP A 83 -16.04 18.13 1.46
C ASP A 83 -15.55 17.36 0.23
N VAL A 84 -16.40 17.20 -0.79
CA VAL A 84 -16.06 16.52 -2.06
C VAL A 84 -14.98 17.27 -2.82
N GLU A 85 -15.07 18.61 -2.92
CA GLU A 85 -14.01 19.41 -3.52
C GLU A 85 -12.66 19.25 -2.80
N GLN A 86 -12.68 19.21 -1.46
CA GLN A 86 -11.48 19.02 -0.67
C GLN A 86 -10.88 17.62 -0.85
N VAL A 87 -11.73 16.59 -0.96
CA VAL A 87 -11.29 15.22 -1.28
C VAL A 87 -10.55 15.23 -2.61
N LEU A 88 -11.14 15.79 -3.65
CA LEU A 88 -10.53 15.87 -4.97
C LEU A 88 -9.17 16.59 -4.94
N LYS A 89 -9.10 17.76 -4.30
CA LYS A 89 -7.85 18.53 -4.15
C LYS A 89 -6.77 17.72 -3.43
N ARG A 90 -7.10 17.07 -2.30
CA ARG A 90 -6.16 16.26 -1.53
C ARG A 90 -5.70 15.02 -2.29
N VAL A 91 -6.60 14.33 -2.97
CA VAL A 91 -6.28 13.14 -3.77
C VAL A 91 -5.29 13.48 -4.89
N LYS A 92 -5.46 14.62 -5.58
CA LYS A 92 -4.49 15.12 -6.56
C LYS A 92 -3.11 15.38 -5.96
N ILE A 93 -3.07 15.99 -4.76
CA ILE A 93 -1.82 16.22 -4.03
C ILE A 93 -1.14 14.91 -3.66
N ILE A 94 -1.90 13.94 -3.12
CA ILE A 94 -1.40 12.61 -2.77
C ILE A 94 -0.83 11.91 -4.01
N LYS A 95 -1.56 11.92 -5.14
CA LYS A 95 -1.08 11.37 -6.41
C LYS A 95 0.27 11.98 -6.81
N GLY A 96 0.37 13.31 -6.82
CA GLY A 96 1.63 13.99 -7.17
C GLY A 96 2.79 13.64 -6.22
N LYS A 97 2.52 13.51 -4.92
CA LYS A 97 3.53 13.07 -3.93
C LYS A 97 3.95 11.60 -4.13
N LEU A 98 3.01 10.72 -4.48
CA LEU A 98 3.32 9.31 -4.80
C LEU A 98 4.20 9.19 -6.04
N GLU A 99 3.87 9.91 -7.11
CA GLU A 99 4.70 9.96 -8.32
C GLU A 99 6.10 10.53 -8.03
N ALA A 100 6.21 11.52 -7.13
CA ALA A 100 7.49 12.05 -6.68
C ALA A 100 8.31 11.02 -5.88
N LEU A 101 7.67 10.26 -4.99
CA LEU A 101 8.30 9.16 -4.26
C LEU A 101 8.79 8.07 -5.22
N GLU A 102 8.03 7.74 -6.25
CA GLU A 102 8.43 6.75 -7.26
C GLU A 102 9.62 7.22 -8.10
N LYS A 103 9.62 8.49 -8.53
CA LYS A 103 10.80 9.12 -9.16
C LYS A 103 12.02 9.10 -8.23
N SER A 104 11.81 9.38 -6.94
CA SER A 104 12.85 9.33 -5.90
C SER A 104 13.42 7.91 -5.76
N ASN A 105 12.57 6.88 -5.82
CA ASN A 105 13.01 5.48 -5.81
C ASN A 105 13.87 5.16 -7.05
N ALA A 106 13.43 5.58 -8.24
CA ALA A 106 14.21 5.38 -9.47
C ALA A 106 15.59 6.05 -9.42
N VAL A 107 15.68 7.27 -8.86
CA VAL A 107 16.97 7.96 -8.67
C VAL A 107 17.83 7.25 -7.62
N SER A 108 17.22 6.79 -6.51
CA SER A 108 17.93 6.08 -5.44
C SER A 108 18.62 4.82 -5.96
N ARG A 109 18.08 4.14 -6.98
CA ARG A 109 18.69 2.95 -7.59
C ARG A 109 20.06 3.19 -8.24
N ASN A 110 20.40 4.45 -8.55
CA ASN A 110 21.70 4.81 -9.11
C ASN A 110 22.76 5.10 -8.02
N THR A 111 22.36 5.15 -6.75
CA THR A 111 23.28 5.39 -5.63
C THR A 111 24.01 4.08 -5.27
N PRO A 112 25.32 4.13 -4.96
CA PRO A 112 26.05 2.96 -4.45
C PRO A 112 25.32 2.32 -3.26
N GLY A 113 25.18 0.99 -3.27
CA GLY A 113 24.48 0.24 -2.21
C GLY A 113 22.94 0.26 -2.28
N CYS A 114 22.35 1.06 -3.18
CA CYS A 114 20.90 1.23 -3.31
C CYS A 114 20.32 0.62 -4.60
N GLY A 115 21.08 -0.21 -5.32
CA GLY A 115 20.68 -0.76 -6.60
C GLY A 115 19.39 -1.59 -6.56
N PRO A 116 18.83 -1.97 -7.72
CA PRO A 116 17.63 -2.80 -7.80
C PRO A 116 17.73 -4.05 -6.91
N GLY A 117 16.74 -4.27 -6.06
CA GLY A 117 16.69 -5.42 -5.14
C GLY A 117 17.50 -5.27 -3.84
N SER A 118 18.22 -4.17 -3.64
CA SER A 118 18.85 -3.82 -2.35
C SER A 118 17.82 -3.66 -1.22
N SER A 119 18.23 -3.81 0.05
CA SER A 119 17.32 -3.64 1.19
C SER A 119 16.60 -2.27 1.18
N ALA A 120 17.34 -1.20 0.88
CA ALA A 120 16.79 0.14 0.74
C ALA A 120 15.78 0.25 -0.42
N ASP A 121 16.11 -0.23 -1.63
CA ASP A 121 15.20 -0.23 -2.78
C ASP A 121 13.91 -1.03 -2.50
N ARG A 122 14.04 -2.19 -1.84
CA ARG A 122 12.91 -3.04 -1.47
C ARG A 122 11.97 -2.36 -0.48
N THR A 123 12.54 -1.76 0.56
CA THR A 123 11.78 -1.02 1.57
C THR A 123 11.03 0.13 0.93
N ARG A 124 11.72 0.92 0.12
CA ARG A 124 11.14 2.08 -0.56
C ARG A 124 10.04 1.69 -1.55
N THR A 125 10.27 0.66 -2.36
CA THR A 125 9.28 0.16 -3.33
C THR A 125 8.05 -0.40 -2.62
N SER A 126 8.23 -1.17 -1.56
CA SER A 126 7.12 -1.74 -0.77
C SER A 126 6.26 -0.67 -0.09
N VAL A 127 6.90 0.36 0.46
CA VAL A 127 6.19 1.47 1.12
C VAL A 127 5.38 2.28 0.13
N VAL A 128 5.95 2.67 -1.02
CA VAL A 128 5.22 3.41 -2.06
C VAL A 128 4.06 2.59 -2.62
N SER A 129 4.26 1.29 -2.84
CA SER A 129 3.19 0.38 -3.30
C SER A 129 2.07 0.26 -2.28
N GLY A 130 2.41 0.15 -1.00
CA GLY A 130 1.43 0.15 0.09
C GLY A 130 0.60 1.43 0.14
N LEU A 131 1.22 2.59 -0.05
CA LEU A 131 0.52 3.88 -0.11
C LEU A 131 -0.37 3.98 -1.35
N GLY A 132 0.12 3.57 -2.52
CA GLY A 132 -0.67 3.53 -3.76
C GLY A 132 -1.91 2.65 -3.63
N LYS A 133 -1.74 1.44 -3.06
CA LYS A 133 -2.87 0.55 -2.77
C LYS A 133 -3.85 1.18 -1.79
N LYS A 134 -3.37 1.82 -0.73
CA LYS A 134 -4.24 2.51 0.23
C LYS A 134 -5.05 3.63 -0.42
N LEU A 135 -4.44 4.44 -1.30
CA LEU A 135 -5.16 5.46 -2.04
C LEU A 135 -6.26 4.86 -2.91
N LYS A 136 -5.94 3.77 -3.63
CA LYS A 136 -6.92 3.03 -4.44
C LYS A 136 -8.11 2.56 -3.58
N ASP A 137 -7.85 1.90 -2.46
CA ASP A 137 -8.90 1.40 -1.55
C ASP A 137 -9.79 2.56 -1.04
N MET A 138 -9.21 3.74 -0.77
CA MET A 138 -9.98 4.92 -0.39
C MET A 138 -10.90 5.40 -1.52
N MET A 139 -10.43 5.38 -2.77
CA MET A 139 -11.25 5.73 -3.93
C MET A 139 -12.38 4.73 -4.17
N ASP A 140 -12.13 3.44 -3.98
CA ASP A 140 -13.17 2.40 -4.03
C ASP A 140 -14.27 2.66 -2.99
N ASN A 141 -13.90 3.05 -1.77
CA ASN A 141 -14.88 3.43 -0.74
C ASN A 141 -15.71 4.66 -1.13
N PHE A 142 -15.10 5.67 -1.76
CA PHE A 142 -15.84 6.81 -2.29
C PHE A 142 -16.83 6.42 -3.39
N GLN A 143 -16.46 5.47 -4.26
CA GLN A 143 -17.36 4.94 -5.29
C GLN A 143 -18.58 4.25 -4.66
N VAL A 144 -18.37 3.45 -3.62
CA VAL A 144 -19.44 2.80 -2.87
C VAL A 144 -20.35 3.83 -2.20
N LEU A 145 -19.78 4.87 -1.58
CA LEU A 145 -20.55 5.94 -0.96
C LEU A 145 -21.41 6.69 -2.00
N ARG A 146 -20.86 7.06 -3.16
CA ARG A 146 -21.63 7.67 -4.25
C ARG A 146 -22.81 6.79 -4.65
N ALA A 147 -22.58 5.50 -4.92
CA ALA A 147 -23.63 4.59 -5.35
C ALA A 147 -24.76 4.50 -4.32
N LYS A 148 -24.39 4.47 -3.03
CA LYS A 148 -25.35 4.52 -1.92
C LYS A 148 -26.15 5.81 -1.93
N MET A 149 -25.51 6.97 -2.07
CA MET A 149 -26.19 8.28 -2.11
C MET A 149 -27.16 8.41 -3.28
N GLN A 150 -26.76 7.92 -4.46
CA GLN A 150 -27.61 7.91 -5.65
C GLN A 150 -28.85 7.02 -5.45
N SER A 151 -28.67 5.82 -4.87
CA SER A 151 -29.77 4.92 -4.53
C SER A 151 -30.73 5.54 -3.52
N GLU A 152 -30.22 6.21 -2.50
CA GLU A 152 -31.03 6.85 -1.44
C GLU A 152 -31.78 8.08 -1.97
N TYR A 153 -31.15 8.84 -2.86
CA TYR A 153 -31.81 9.93 -3.56
C TYR A 153 -32.96 9.41 -4.41
N LYS A 154 -32.73 8.35 -5.20
CA LYS A 154 -33.77 7.68 -5.99
C LYS A 154 -34.96 7.32 -5.11
N GLU A 155 -34.74 6.55 -4.03
CA GLU A 155 -35.79 6.14 -3.08
C GLU A 155 -36.57 7.34 -2.52
N THR A 156 -35.88 8.43 -2.23
CA THR A 156 -36.50 9.66 -1.72
C THR A 156 -37.42 10.30 -2.76
N VAL A 157 -36.98 10.37 -4.03
CA VAL A 157 -37.80 10.87 -5.14
C VAL A 157 -39.04 9.99 -5.32
N GLU A 158 -38.91 8.66 -5.34
CA GLU A 158 -40.07 7.76 -5.48
C GLU A 158 -41.10 7.97 -4.37
N ARG A 159 -40.63 8.08 -3.12
CA ARG A 159 -41.49 8.31 -1.94
C ARG A 159 -42.22 9.65 -1.99
N ARG A 160 -41.54 10.71 -2.40
CA ARG A 160 -42.16 12.03 -2.54
C ARG A 160 -43.14 12.06 -3.71
N TYR A 161 -42.80 11.40 -4.81
CA TYR A 161 -43.70 11.25 -5.95
C TYR A 161 -45.00 10.57 -5.54
N PHE A 162 -44.92 9.43 -4.86
CA PHE A 162 -46.09 8.69 -4.39
C PHE A 162 -46.94 9.48 -3.39
N THR A 163 -46.31 10.17 -2.43
CA THR A 163 -47.02 11.01 -1.43
C THR A 163 -47.85 12.12 -2.09
N ILE A 164 -47.40 12.62 -3.24
CA ILE A 164 -48.00 13.75 -3.94
C ILE A 164 -49.01 13.31 -5.00
N THR A 165 -48.76 12.23 -5.72
CA THR A 165 -49.59 11.76 -6.84
C THR A 165 -50.52 10.60 -6.48
N GLY A 166 -50.25 9.90 -5.39
CA GLY A 166 -50.94 8.65 -5.03
C GLY A 166 -50.59 7.45 -5.91
N GLU A 167 -49.78 7.63 -6.97
CA GLU A 167 -49.41 6.60 -7.93
C GLU A 167 -47.93 6.22 -7.76
N LYS A 168 -47.62 4.94 -7.96
CA LYS A 168 -46.22 4.50 -7.98
C LYS A 168 -45.64 4.89 -9.35
N PRO A 169 -44.58 5.69 -9.39
CA PRO A 169 -43.95 6.05 -10.66
C PRO A 169 -43.32 4.81 -11.30
N ASP A 170 -43.31 4.77 -12.63
CA ASP A 170 -42.47 3.82 -13.35
C ASP A 170 -40.99 4.27 -13.30
N GLU A 171 -40.09 3.34 -13.64
CA GLU A 171 -38.65 3.56 -13.60
C GLU A 171 -38.23 4.70 -14.52
N ASP A 172 -38.80 4.77 -15.73
CA ASP A 172 -38.51 5.80 -16.73
C ASP A 172 -38.92 7.20 -16.23
N THR A 173 -40.02 7.32 -15.50
CA THR A 173 -40.49 8.59 -14.91
C THR A 173 -39.54 9.06 -13.82
N ILE A 174 -39.04 8.15 -12.97
CA ILE A 174 -38.05 8.49 -11.95
C ILE A 174 -36.73 8.92 -12.59
N GLU A 175 -36.23 8.16 -13.57
CA GLU A 175 -34.99 8.46 -14.29
C GLU A 175 -35.09 9.83 -14.98
N ASN A 176 -36.24 10.15 -15.61
CA ASN A 176 -36.50 11.44 -16.21
C ASN A 176 -36.51 12.58 -15.18
N LEU A 177 -37.18 12.41 -14.04
CA LEU A 177 -37.17 13.39 -12.95
C LEU A 177 -35.77 13.63 -12.38
N ILE A 178 -34.98 12.55 -12.27
CA ILE A 178 -33.60 12.60 -11.77
C ILE A 178 -32.66 13.22 -12.79
N SER A 179 -32.88 13.03 -14.10
CA SER A 179 -31.96 13.49 -15.15
C SER A 179 -32.25 14.90 -15.63
N SER A 180 -33.53 15.25 -15.82
CA SER A 180 -33.95 16.55 -16.32
C SER A 180 -33.99 17.62 -15.22
N GLY A 181 -34.25 17.23 -13.96
CA GLY A 181 -34.61 18.16 -12.88
C GLY A 181 -35.93 18.90 -13.12
N GLU A 182 -36.58 18.71 -14.27
CA GLU A 182 -37.82 19.38 -14.63
C GLU A 182 -38.99 18.65 -13.99
N SER A 183 -39.42 19.21 -12.87
CA SER A 183 -40.55 18.76 -12.07
C SER A 183 -41.89 19.33 -12.58
N GLU A 184 -41.96 19.96 -13.76
CA GLU A 184 -43.11 20.81 -14.15
C GLU A 184 -44.44 20.04 -14.23
N SER A 185 -44.45 18.85 -14.84
CA SER A 185 -45.66 18.00 -14.91
C SER A 185 -46.09 17.50 -13.53
N PHE A 186 -45.11 17.18 -12.68
CA PHE A 186 -45.28 16.79 -11.29
C PHE A 186 -45.83 17.93 -10.42
N LEU A 187 -45.30 19.16 -10.59
CA LEU A 187 -45.78 20.39 -9.96
C LEU A 187 -47.26 20.65 -10.25
N GLN A 188 -47.63 20.53 -11.53
CA GLN A 188 -48.93 20.99 -12.01
C GLN A 188 -50.08 20.11 -11.47
N ARG A 189 -49.85 18.81 -11.39
CA ARG A 189 -50.80 17.84 -10.81
C ARG A 189 -50.88 17.97 -9.29
N ALA A 190 -49.74 18.10 -8.63
CA ALA A 190 -49.63 18.27 -7.19
C ALA A 190 -50.36 19.53 -6.69
N ILE A 191 -50.16 20.67 -7.36
CA ILE A 191 -50.72 21.98 -6.97
C ILE A 191 -52.25 21.96 -6.96
N GLN A 192 -52.88 21.12 -7.79
CA GLN A 192 -54.33 20.95 -7.80
C GLN A 192 -54.86 20.16 -6.59
N GLU A 193 -54.07 19.26 -5.99
CA GLU A 193 -54.54 18.30 -4.98
C GLU A 193 -54.13 18.66 -3.52
N GLN A 194 -52.92 19.17 -3.28
CA GLN A 194 -52.37 19.36 -1.92
C GLN A 194 -52.09 20.83 -1.52
N GLY A 195 -52.26 21.79 -2.44
CA GLY A 195 -52.03 23.22 -2.18
C GLY A 195 -50.56 23.67 -2.24
N ARG A 196 -50.31 24.93 -2.65
CA ARG A 196 -48.97 25.43 -3.07
C ARG A 196 -47.85 25.33 -2.02
N GLY A 197 -48.13 25.38 -0.72
CA GLY A 197 -47.11 25.54 0.33
C GLY A 197 -46.23 24.30 0.56
N GLN A 198 -46.84 23.18 0.98
CA GLN A 198 -46.11 21.92 1.27
C GLN A 198 -45.42 21.33 0.02
N ILE A 199 -45.98 21.61 -1.16
CA ILE A 199 -45.48 21.12 -2.44
C ILE A 199 -44.19 21.84 -2.82
N MET A 200 -44.15 23.17 -2.71
CA MET A 200 -42.94 23.95 -3.01
C MET A 200 -41.78 23.57 -2.09
N ASP A 201 -42.04 23.31 -0.81
CA ASP A 201 -41.02 22.82 0.12
C ASP A 201 -40.49 21.44 -0.29
N THR A 202 -41.37 20.53 -0.69
CA THR A 202 -40.99 19.17 -1.16
C THR A 202 -40.17 19.20 -2.44
N ILE A 203 -40.54 20.07 -3.39
CA ILE A 203 -39.79 20.23 -4.64
C ILE A 203 -38.42 20.85 -4.38
N SER A 204 -38.37 21.88 -3.53
CA SER A 204 -37.11 22.49 -3.11
C SER A 204 -36.19 21.44 -2.46
N GLU A 205 -36.75 20.56 -1.63
CA GLU A 205 -36.03 19.43 -1.03
C GLU A 205 -35.48 18.45 -2.09
N ILE A 206 -36.27 18.11 -3.12
CA ILE A 206 -35.86 17.21 -4.21
C ILE A 206 -34.77 17.85 -5.07
N GLN A 207 -34.92 19.14 -5.41
CA GLN A 207 -33.96 19.88 -6.23
C GLN A 207 -32.61 20.02 -5.52
N GLU A 208 -32.62 20.39 -4.25
CA GLU A 208 -31.40 20.50 -3.45
C GLU A 208 -30.67 19.14 -3.36
N ARG A 209 -31.39 18.02 -3.29
CA ARG A 209 -30.76 16.68 -3.35
C ARG A 209 -30.28 16.30 -4.76
N HIS A 210 -31.05 16.60 -5.82
CA HIS A 210 -30.66 16.37 -7.21
C HIS A 210 -29.30 17.00 -7.47
N ASP A 211 -29.20 18.30 -7.19
CA ASP A 211 -28.03 19.08 -7.47
C ASP A 211 -26.82 18.61 -6.61
N ALA A 212 -27.04 18.02 -5.42
CA ALA A 212 -25.98 17.45 -4.59
C ALA A 212 -25.42 16.14 -5.20
N VAL A 213 -26.31 15.24 -5.63
CA VAL A 213 -25.93 13.99 -6.30
C VAL A 213 -25.20 14.28 -7.60
N LYS A 214 -25.65 15.27 -8.37
CA LYS A 214 -25.05 15.69 -9.63
C LYS A 214 -23.63 16.24 -9.46
N GLU A 215 -23.40 17.06 -8.43
CA GLU A 215 -22.06 17.58 -8.16
C GLU A 215 -21.11 16.47 -7.67
N ILE A 216 -21.60 15.53 -6.86
CA ILE A 216 -20.84 14.33 -6.46
C ILE A 216 -20.50 13.48 -7.68
N GLU A 217 -21.43 13.30 -8.61
CA GLU A 217 -21.20 12.57 -9.85
C GLU A 217 -20.10 13.23 -10.68
N LYS A 218 -20.17 14.55 -10.89
CA LYS A 218 -19.16 15.31 -11.62
C LYS A 218 -17.77 15.18 -10.99
N ASN A 219 -17.66 15.39 -9.68
CA ASN A 219 -16.38 15.26 -8.99
C ASN A 219 -15.87 13.81 -8.96
N LEU A 220 -16.79 12.83 -8.98
CA LEU A 220 -16.40 11.43 -9.04
C LEU A 220 -15.93 11.00 -10.43
N ILE A 221 -16.44 11.58 -11.52
CA ILE A 221 -15.85 11.38 -12.86
C ILE A 221 -14.38 11.81 -12.85
N GLU A 222 -14.06 12.90 -12.16
CA GLU A 222 -12.68 13.37 -12.04
C GLU A 222 -11.82 12.48 -11.12
N LEU A 223 -12.39 12.00 -10.01
CA LEU A 223 -11.73 10.98 -9.17
C LEU A 223 -11.52 9.66 -9.91
N HIS A 224 -12.41 9.31 -10.84
CA HIS A 224 -12.32 8.08 -11.62
C HIS A 224 -11.08 8.06 -12.51
N GLN A 225 -10.73 9.19 -13.13
CA GLN A 225 -9.48 9.28 -13.88
C GLN A 225 -8.27 9.07 -12.97
N ILE A 226 -8.26 9.69 -11.79
CA ILE A 226 -7.19 9.48 -10.81
C ILE A 226 -7.14 8.02 -10.35
N PHE A 227 -8.29 7.38 -10.16
CA PHE A 227 -8.40 5.99 -9.79
C PHE A 227 -7.77 5.05 -10.84
N LEU A 228 -8.06 5.27 -12.12
CA LEU A 228 -7.47 4.48 -13.21
C LEU A 228 -5.93 4.64 -13.24
N ASP A 229 -5.45 5.87 -13.09
CA ASP A 229 -4.02 6.16 -13.04
C ASP A 229 -3.34 5.45 -11.84
N MET A 230 -4.03 5.40 -10.68
CA MET A 230 -3.52 4.71 -9.49
C MET A 230 -3.59 3.19 -9.60
N ALA A 231 -4.60 2.64 -10.28
CA ALA A 231 -4.66 1.22 -10.57
C ALA A 231 -3.46 0.79 -11.43
N ALA A 232 -3.13 1.56 -12.46
CA ALA A 232 -1.96 1.31 -13.30
C ALA A 232 -0.63 1.43 -12.53
N LEU A 233 -0.49 2.45 -11.69
CA LEU A 233 0.70 2.66 -10.86
C LEU A 233 0.89 1.49 -9.86
N VAL A 234 -0.17 1.04 -9.20
CA VAL A 234 -0.11 -0.10 -8.27
C VAL A 234 0.21 -1.41 -8.99
N GLU A 235 -0.34 -1.63 -10.18
CA GLU A 235 -0.06 -2.82 -10.98
C GLU A 235 1.41 -2.87 -11.42
N ALA A 236 1.94 -1.75 -11.93
CA ALA A 236 3.35 -1.65 -12.31
C ALA A 236 4.30 -1.93 -11.14
N GLN A 237 3.98 -1.41 -9.95
CA GLN A 237 4.76 -1.67 -8.75
C GLN A 237 4.60 -3.11 -8.22
N GLY A 238 3.44 -3.74 -8.44
CA GLY A 238 3.20 -5.14 -8.10
C GLY A 238 4.13 -6.09 -8.84
N GLN A 239 4.39 -5.84 -10.12
CA GLN A 239 5.38 -6.60 -10.90
C GLN A 239 6.80 -6.46 -10.32
N GLN A 240 7.22 -5.23 -9.98
CA GLN A 240 8.53 -4.98 -9.36
C GLN A 240 8.68 -5.68 -7.99
N LEU A 241 7.62 -5.74 -7.18
CA LEU A 241 7.64 -6.41 -5.90
C LEU A 241 7.81 -7.93 -6.03
N ASN A 242 7.20 -8.54 -7.05
CA ASN A 242 7.36 -9.97 -7.32
C ASN A 242 8.81 -10.29 -7.71
N ASP A 243 9.43 -9.44 -8.53
CA ASP A 243 10.84 -9.59 -8.91
C ASP A 243 11.77 -9.46 -7.68
N ILE A 244 11.47 -8.50 -6.80
CA ILE A 244 12.16 -8.35 -5.51
C ILE A 244 12.02 -9.62 -4.65
N GLU A 245 10.82 -10.17 -4.52
CA GLU A 245 10.59 -11.37 -3.72
C GLU A 245 11.40 -12.56 -4.27
N SER A 246 11.46 -12.69 -5.59
CA SER A 246 12.31 -13.66 -6.28
C SER A 246 13.80 -13.47 -5.95
N HIS A 247 14.31 -12.24 -6.05
CA HIS A 247 15.71 -11.93 -5.71
C HIS A 247 16.06 -12.26 -4.25
N VAL A 248 15.12 -12.08 -3.33
CA VAL A 248 15.28 -12.40 -1.91
C VAL A 248 15.29 -13.89 -1.68
N ALA A 249 14.37 -14.63 -2.32
CA ALA A 249 14.36 -16.07 -2.27
C ALA A 249 15.68 -16.64 -2.78
N HIS A 250 16.20 -16.08 -3.88
CA HIS A 250 17.53 -16.43 -4.41
C HIS A 250 18.65 -16.11 -3.42
N ALA A 251 18.76 -14.88 -2.92
CA ALA A 251 19.80 -14.48 -1.96
C ALA A 251 19.77 -15.33 -0.68
N SER A 252 18.59 -15.55 -0.10
CA SER A 252 18.40 -16.44 1.04
C SER A 252 18.87 -17.87 0.74
N SER A 253 18.55 -18.39 -0.45
CA SER A 253 19.02 -19.71 -0.88
C SER A 253 20.54 -19.79 -1.03
N PHE A 254 21.19 -18.72 -1.52
CA PHE A 254 22.65 -18.63 -1.64
C PHE A 254 23.33 -18.56 -0.27
N VAL A 255 22.82 -17.75 0.65
CA VAL A 255 23.35 -17.66 2.02
C VAL A 255 23.19 -18.99 2.74
N ARG A 256 22.04 -19.66 2.62
CA ARG A 256 21.82 -20.99 3.19
C ARG A 256 22.84 -22.01 2.66
N ARG A 257 22.98 -22.10 1.34
CA ARG A 257 23.96 -23.00 0.71
C ARG A 257 25.40 -22.67 1.09
N GLY A 258 25.76 -21.39 1.16
CA GLY A 258 27.08 -20.95 1.62
C GLY A 258 27.35 -21.34 3.07
N THR A 259 26.33 -21.25 3.93
CA THR A 259 26.42 -21.67 5.33
C THR A 259 26.61 -23.18 5.45
N GLU A 260 25.87 -23.97 4.65
CA GLU A 260 26.04 -25.43 4.55
C GLU A 260 27.47 -25.79 4.10
N GLN A 261 27.97 -25.15 3.04
CA GLN A 261 29.33 -25.36 2.54
C GLN A 261 30.41 -24.99 3.56
N LEU A 262 30.21 -23.91 4.33
CA LEU A 262 31.14 -23.52 5.41
C LEU A 262 31.12 -24.55 6.55
N GLN A 263 29.96 -25.11 6.86
CA GLN A 263 29.84 -26.18 7.84
C GLN A 263 30.55 -27.46 7.38
N GLU A 264 30.33 -27.89 6.13
CA GLU A 264 31.03 -29.02 5.52
C GLU A 264 32.56 -28.79 5.48
N ALA A 265 33.00 -27.61 5.04
CA ALA A 265 34.42 -27.24 5.03
C ALA A 265 35.04 -27.29 6.43
N ARG A 266 34.31 -26.89 7.47
CA ARG A 266 34.75 -26.98 8.87
C ARG A 266 34.89 -28.43 9.33
N GLU A 267 33.97 -29.30 8.93
CA GLU A 267 34.05 -30.74 9.23
C GLU A 267 35.23 -31.41 8.52
N HIS A 268 35.42 -31.12 7.22
CA HIS A 268 36.59 -31.56 6.47
C HIS A 268 37.89 -31.06 7.09
N GLN A 269 37.97 -29.79 7.50
CA GLN A 269 39.14 -29.24 8.17
C GLN A 269 39.46 -29.97 9.49
N LYS A 270 38.43 -30.28 10.30
CA LYS A 270 38.61 -31.04 11.54
C LYS A 270 39.14 -32.45 11.28
N ASN A 271 38.63 -33.13 10.25
CA ASN A 271 39.05 -34.49 9.92
C ASN A 271 40.44 -34.53 9.26
N SER A 272 40.77 -33.56 8.41
CA SER A 272 42.08 -33.48 7.75
C SER A 272 43.22 -33.31 8.76
N ARG A 273 43.02 -32.59 9.87
CA ARG A 273 44.04 -32.44 10.92
C ARG A 273 44.40 -33.78 11.57
N LYS A 274 43.42 -34.67 11.77
CA LYS A 274 43.65 -36.01 12.33
C LYS A 274 44.48 -36.87 11.37
N TRP A 275 44.12 -36.86 10.08
CA TRP A 275 44.85 -37.59 9.04
C TRP A 275 46.26 -37.04 8.81
N MET A 276 46.45 -35.72 8.90
CA MET A 276 47.77 -35.10 8.84
C MET A 276 48.69 -35.57 9.97
N CYS A 277 48.19 -35.64 11.21
CA CYS A 277 48.97 -36.17 12.34
C CYS A 277 49.34 -37.65 12.14
N ILE A 278 48.42 -38.47 11.62
CA ILE A 278 48.67 -39.88 11.32
C ILE A 278 49.74 -40.00 10.22
N ALA A 279 49.66 -39.19 9.16
CA ALA A 279 50.64 -39.19 8.08
C ALA A 279 52.04 -38.76 8.57
N ILE A 280 52.14 -37.75 9.44
CA ILE A 280 53.41 -37.32 10.05
C ILE A 280 53.99 -38.43 10.93
N LEU A 281 53.18 -39.07 11.79
CA LEU A 281 53.61 -40.19 12.62
C LEU A 281 54.13 -41.36 11.77
N ALA A 282 53.41 -41.73 10.71
CA ALA A 282 53.82 -42.77 9.79
C ALA A 282 55.17 -42.44 9.11
N ALA A 283 55.36 -41.19 8.69
CA ALA A 283 56.62 -40.73 8.10
C ALA A 283 57.80 -40.81 9.09
N ILE A 284 57.61 -40.42 10.35
CA ILE A 284 58.64 -40.52 11.40
C ILE A 284 59.04 -41.98 11.63
N VAL A 285 58.06 -42.88 11.75
CA VAL A 285 58.33 -44.32 11.93
C VAL A 285 59.13 -44.88 10.74
N LEU A 286 58.78 -44.50 9.52
CA LEU A 286 59.48 -44.92 8.31
C LEU A 286 60.95 -44.45 8.30
N ILE A 287 61.21 -43.21 8.71
CA ILE A 287 62.58 -42.66 8.87
C ILE A 287 63.37 -43.47 9.90
N ILE A 288 62.77 -43.78 11.06
CA ILE A 288 63.43 -44.57 12.12
C ILE A 288 63.80 -45.97 11.60
N VAL A 289 62.89 -46.64 10.90
CA VAL A 289 63.12 -47.98 10.33
C VAL A 289 64.27 -47.97 9.32
N ILE A 290 64.43 -46.89 8.54
CA ILE A 290 65.55 -46.74 7.59
C ILE A 290 66.87 -46.42 8.31
N LEU A 291 66.85 -45.57 9.35
CA LEU A 291 68.06 -45.12 10.03
C LEU A 291 68.67 -46.16 10.97
N ILE A 292 67.85 -46.97 11.66
CA ILE A 292 68.31 -48.00 12.60
C ILE A 292 69.34 -48.98 11.99
N PRO A 293 69.12 -49.59 10.81
CA PRO A 293 70.10 -50.50 10.21
C PRO A 293 71.34 -49.79 9.68
N LEU A 294 71.23 -48.50 9.31
CA LEU A 294 72.36 -47.71 8.82
C LEU A 294 73.28 -47.24 9.96
N LEU A 295 72.76 -47.00 11.16
CA LEU A 295 73.55 -46.57 12.32
C LEU A 295 74.75 -47.49 12.68
N PRO A 296 74.61 -48.82 12.84
CA PRO A 296 75.75 -49.69 13.14
C PRO A 296 76.75 -49.74 11.97
N THR A 297 76.28 -49.65 10.72
CA THR A 297 77.18 -49.60 9.54
C THR A 297 77.99 -48.31 9.48
N ILE A 298 77.39 -47.18 9.86
CA ILE A 298 78.07 -45.88 9.92
C ILE A 298 79.05 -45.84 11.10
N ILE A 299 78.66 -46.34 12.27
CA ILE A 299 79.53 -46.39 13.46
C ILE A 299 80.75 -47.28 13.20
N THR A 300 80.56 -48.44 12.58
CA THR A 300 81.68 -49.32 12.19
C THR A 300 82.61 -48.68 11.16
N LEU A 301 82.07 -47.96 10.17
CA LEU A 301 82.88 -47.18 9.22
C LEU A 301 83.67 -46.05 9.89
N ILE A 302 83.07 -45.35 10.87
CA ILE A 302 83.74 -44.28 11.62
C ILE A 302 84.85 -44.85 12.51
N GLN A 303 84.64 -45.98 13.20
CA GLN A 303 85.69 -46.62 13.99
C GLN A 303 86.84 -47.12 13.12
N LYS A 304 86.54 -47.67 11.94
CA LYS A 304 87.55 -48.12 10.99
C LYS A 304 88.36 -46.98 10.36
N LYS A 305 87.80 -45.76 10.32
CA LYS A 305 88.49 -44.54 9.86
C LYS A 305 89.36 -43.89 10.95
N LYS A 306 89.19 -44.28 12.21
CA LYS A 306 89.89 -43.72 13.37
C LYS A 306 91.07 -44.60 13.85
N MET A 307 91.22 -45.79 13.27
CA MET A 307 92.41 -46.65 13.35
C MET A 307 93.28 -46.39 12.12
#